data_AF-A0A8B4BSL9-F1
#
_entry.id   AF-A0A8B4BSL9-F1
#
_cell.length_a   1.000
_cell.length_b   1.000
_cell.length_c   1.000
_cell.angle_alpha   90.00
_cell.angle_beta   90.00
_cell.angle_gamma   90.00
#
_symmetry.space_group_name_H-M   'P 1'
#
loop_
_entity.id
_entity.type
_entity.pdbx_description
1 polymer ?
#
loop_
_entity_poly.entity_id
_entity_poly.type
_entity_poly.pdbx_seq_one_letter_code
_entity_poly.pdbx_strand_id
1 'polypeptide(L)'
;MIRELVRNLEQKYVEALQGWEKAFSEAHHRVIRYIETVNRSNGQVSQALYQDILQLTQFCLQQSEQFIRFCRTLMEASEPISTNPTAKVVLNHIIIESEYFIGVAQTILYQQ
;
A
#
# COMPACT_ATOMS: atom_id res chain seq x y z
N MET A 1 -5.78 5.31 11.11
CA MET A 1 -6.43 4.06 11.57
C MET A 1 -5.63 3.28 12.63
N ILE A 2 -4.52 2.57 12.32
CA ILE A 2 -3.83 1.72 13.34
C ILE A 2 -3.40 2.54 14.58
N ARG A 3 -2.85 3.74 14.36
CA ARG A 3 -2.43 4.67 15.43
C ARG A 3 -3.60 5.23 16.27
N GLU A 4 -4.84 5.15 15.78
CA GLU A 4 -6.03 5.60 16.52
C GLU A 4 -6.60 4.49 17.42
N LEU A 5 -6.36 3.23 17.07
CA LEU A 5 -6.85 2.06 17.79
C LEU A 5 -6.00 1.69 19.01
N VAL A 6 -4.71 2.00 18.97
CA VAL A 6 -3.75 1.65 20.03
C VAL A 6 -2.96 2.88 20.43
N ARG A 7 -3.36 3.51 21.53
CA ARG A 7 -2.80 4.81 22.00
C ARG A 7 -1.40 4.69 22.62
N ASN A 8 -1.02 3.50 23.08
CA ASN A 8 0.26 3.21 23.73
C ASN A 8 1.22 2.44 22.80
N LEU A 9 1.07 2.58 21.48
CA LEU A 9 1.94 1.96 20.51
C LEU A 9 3.39 2.46 20.67
N GLU A 10 4.36 1.56 20.51
CA GLU A 10 5.77 1.90 20.62
C GLU A 10 6.18 2.95 19.58
N GLN A 11 6.95 3.96 19.99
CA GLN A 11 7.29 5.13 19.18
C GLN A 11 7.89 4.76 17.80
N LYS A 12 8.75 3.73 17.74
CA LYS A 12 9.32 3.22 16.48
C LYS A 12 8.26 2.78 15.47
N TYR A 13 7.15 2.20 15.94
CA TYR A 13 6.05 1.76 15.08
C TYR A 13 5.11 2.91 14.73
N VAL A 14 4.94 3.90 15.63
CA VAL A 14 4.25 5.16 15.32
C VAL A 14 4.93 5.88 14.15
N GLU A 15 6.25 6.04 14.23
CA GLU A 15 7.07 6.67 13.19
C GLU A 15 7.05 5.87 11.88
N ALA A 16 7.19 4.55 11.95
CA ALA A 16 7.09 3.69 10.78
C ALA A 16 5.72 3.82 10.09
N LEU A 17 4.62 3.85 10.86
CA LEU A 17 3.27 4.05 10.31
C LEU A 17 3.10 5.42 9.66
N GLN A 18 3.70 6.48 10.20
CA GLN A 18 3.73 7.81 9.55
C GLN A 18 4.52 7.77 8.24
N GLY A 19 5.65 7.07 8.22
CA GLY A 19 6.44 6.85 7.01
C GLY A 19 5.65 6.14 5.92
N TRP A 20 4.92 5.07 6.29
CA TRP A 20 4.04 4.36 5.37
C TRP A 20 2.91 5.23 4.84
N GLU A 21 2.24 5.99 5.69
CA GLU A 21 1.17 6.91 5.29
C GLU A 21 1.66 7.92 4.24
N LYS A 22 2.84 8.50 4.46
CA LYS A 22 3.48 9.39 3.49
C LYS A 22 3.82 8.67 2.19
N ALA A 23 4.43 7.49 2.26
CA ALA A 23 4.82 6.72 1.07
C ALA A 23 3.62 6.30 0.21
N PHE A 24 2.50 5.92 0.84
CA PHE A 24 1.26 5.62 0.12
C PHE A 24 0.61 6.87 -0.45
N SER A 25 0.63 8.00 0.27
CA SER A 25 0.14 9.28 -0.26
C SER A 25 0.90 9.71 -1.52
N GLU A 26 2.23 9.58 -1.53
CA GLU A 26 3.07 9.89 -2.69
C GLU A 26 2.77 8.96 -3.90
N ALA A 27 2.61 7.66 -3.66
CA ALA A 27 2.22 6.70 -4.68
C ALA A 27 0.83 7.04 -5.25
N HIS A 28 -0.14 7.34 -4.38
CA HIS A 28 -1.49 7.74 -4.77
C HIS A 28 -1.49 9.00 -5.64
N HIS A 29 -0.72 10.03 -5.27
CA HIS A 29 -0.59 11.24 -6.10
C HIS A 29 -0.03 10.93 -7.50
N ARG A 30 0.92 9.99 -7.61
CA ARG A 30 1.43 9.54 -8.93
C ARG A 30 0.33 8.88 -9.76
N VAL A 31 -0.48 8.01 -9.15
CA VAL A 31 -1.63 7.35 -9.81
C VAL A 31 -2.63 8.39 -10.32
N ILE A 32 -3.03 9.35 -9.47
CA ILE A 32 -3.97 10.41 -9.86
C ILE A 32 -3.42 11.23 -11.04
N ARG A 33 -2.12 11.59 -11.02
CA ARG A 33 -1.52 12.31 -12.15
C ARG A 33 -1.60 11.54 -13.46
N TYR A 34 -1.35 10.23 -13.46
CA TYR A 34 -1.49 9.44 -14.68
C TYR A 34 -2.94 9.32 -15.15
N ILE A 35 -3.90 9.15 -14.23
CA ILE A 35 -5.33 9.19 -14.58
C ILE A 35 -5.68 10.52 -15.26
N GLU A 36 -5.25 11.64 -14.69
CA GLU A 36 -5.48 12.96 -15.29
C GLU A 36 -4.80 13.13 -16.65
N THR A 37 -3.57 12.64 -16.82
CA THR A 37 -2.87 12.67 -18.10
C THR A 37 -3.67 11.92 -19.17
N VAL A 38 -4.11 10.69 -18.88
CA VAL A 38 -4.91 9.88 -19.81
C VAL A 38 -6.23 10.58 -20.15
N ASN A 39 -6.92 11.14 -19.16
CA ASN A 39 -8.17 11.88 -19.37
C ASN A 39 -7.96 13.11 -20.26
N ARG A 40 -6.91 13.90 -20.03
CA ARG A 40 -6.57 15.08 -20.84
C ARG A 40 -6.10 14.73 -22.25
N SER A 41 -5.61 13.51 -22.45
CA SER A 41 -5.28 12.95 -23.76
C SER A 41 -6.47 12.28 -24.46
N ASN A 42 -7.71 12.46 -23.99
CA ASN A 42 -8.91 11.80 -24.51
C ASN A 42 -8.76 10.27 -24.60
N GLY A 43 -8.07 9.67 -23.62
CA GLY A 43 -7.81 8.23 -23.59
C GLY A 43 -6.68 7.76 -24.50
N GLN A 44 -6.01 8.66 -25.25
CA GLN A 44 -4.84 8.27 -26.03
C GLN A 44 -3.63 8.06 -25.11
N VAL A 45 -3.16 6.81 -25.04
CA VAL A 45 -2.00 6.42 -24.24
C VAL A 45 -0.82 6.18 -25.18
N SER A 46 0.23 6.99 -25.04
CA SER A 46 1.49 6.76 -25.76
C SER A 46 2.20 5.52 -25.21
N GLN A 47 3.06 4.89 -26.01
CA GLN A 47 3.85 3.74 -25.54
C GLN A 47 4.69 4.08 -24.31
N ALA A 48 5.25 5.29 -24.24
CA ALA A 48 6.01 5.75 -23.08
C ALA A 48 5.13 5.84 -21.82
N LEU A 49 3.95 6.45 -21.92
CA LEU A 49 3.02 6.56 -20.79
C LEU A 49 2.53 5.18 -20.33
N TYR A 50 2.29 4.26 -21.27
CA TYR A 50 1.93 2.89 -20.93
C TYR A 50 3.03 2.19 -20.11
N GLN A 51 4.29 2.31 -20.52
CA GLN A 51 5.43 1.76 -19.78
C GLN A 51 5.57 2.39 -18.38
N ASP A 52 5.38 3.71 -18.27
CA ASP A 52 5.38 4.41 -16.99
C ASP A 52 4.28 3.91 -16.04
N ILE A 53 3.08 3.63 -16.58
CA ILE A 53 1.96 3.05 -15.82
C ILE A 53 2.31 1.64 -15.33
N LEU A 54 2.94 0.81 -16.17
CA LEU A 54 3.38 -0.54 -15.76
C LEU A 54 4.45 -0.47 -14.67
N GLN A 55 5.43 0.42 -14.80
CA GLN A 55 6.45 0.64 -13.77
C GLN A 55 5.84 1.10 -12.43
N LEU A 56 4.88 2.03 -12.48
CA LEU A 56 4.17 2.45 -11.27
C LEU A 56 3.35 1.31 -10.66
N THR A 57 2.71 0.47 -11.50
CA THR A 57 1.97 -0.71 -11.04
C THR A 57 2.90 -1.69 -10.32
N GLN A 58 4.07 -2.00 -10.90
CA GLN A 58 5.09 -2.84 -10.28
C GLN A 58 5.62 -2.25 -8.97
N PHE A 59 5.81 -0.93 -8.92
CA PHE A 59 6.21 -0.23 -7.70
C PHE A 59 5.15 -0.37 -6.60
N CYS A 60 3.87 -0.13 -6.89
CA CYS A 60 2.79 -0.27 -5.91
C CYS A 60 2.64 -1.71 -5.41
N LEU A 61 2.86 -2.71 -6.27
CA LEU A 61 2.90 -4.11 -5.89
C LEU A 61 4.00 -4.36 -4.86
N GLN A 62 5.24 -3.97 -5.17
CA GLN A 62 6.38 -4.14 -4.26
C GLN A 62 6.22 -3.36 -2.96
N GLN A 63 5.60 -2.17 -3.01
CA GLN A 63 5.27 -1.39 -1.83
C GLN A 63 4.28 -2.14 -0.93
N SER A 64 3.25 -2.74 -1.53
CA SER A 64 2.24 -3.53 -0.80
C SER A 64 2.83 -4.76 -0.14
N GLU A 65 3.73 -5.49 -0.84
CA GLU A 65 4.45 -6.63 -0.25
C GLU A 65 5.29 -6.25 0.97
N GLN A 66 6.00 -5.12 0.87
CA GLN A 66 6.80 -4.59 1.99
C GLN A 66 5.90 -4.17 3.17
N PHE A 67 4.75 -3.56 2.88
CA PHE A 67 3.81 -3.16 3.91
C PHE A 67 3.17 -4.37 4.61
N ILE A 68 2.82 -5.43 3.88
CA ILE A 68 2.35 -6.69 4.47
C ILE A 68 3.39 -7.26 5.45
N ARG A 69 4.67 -7.29 5.05
CA ARG A 69 5.76 -7.74 5.94
C ARG A 69 5.84 -6.88 7.19
N PHE A 70 5.73 -5.56 7.06
CA PHE A 70 5.68 -4.65 8.19
C PHE A 70 4.49 -4.95 9.12
N CYS A 71 3.28 -5.14 8.58
CA CYS A 71 2.09 -5.47 9.36
C CYS A 71 2.24 -6.79 10.12
N ARG A 72 2.84 -7.82 9.50
CA ARG A 72 3.14 -9.11 10.16
C ARG A 72 4.11 -8.92 11.34
N THR A 73 5.22 -8.21 11.11
CA THR A 73 6.17 -7.86 12.18
C THR A 73 5.49 -7.07 13.30
N LEU A 74 4.59 -6.14 12.96
CA LEU A 74 3.86 -5.35 13.95
C LEU A 74 2.95 -6.23 14.83
N MET A 75 2.25 -7.22 14.23
CA MET A 75 1.40 -8.14 14.99
C MET A 75 2.20 -9.07 15.92
N GLU A 76 3.41 -9.44 15.54
CA GLU A 76 4.27 -10.35 16.30
C GLU A 76 5.07 -9.64 17.40
N ALA A 77 5.64 -8.47 17.08
CA ALA A 77 6.67 -7.84 17.89
C ALA A 77 6.19 -6.61 18.69
N SER A 78 4.98 -6.10 18.46
CA SER A 78 4.40 -5.04 19.28
C SER A 78 3.46 -5.62 20.32
N GLU A 79 3.79 -5.44 21.59
CA GLU A 79 2.96 -5.92 22.71
C GLU A 79 1.57 -5.24 22.75
N PRO A 80 1.45 -3.90 22.59
CA PRO A 80 0.16 -3.22 22.48
C PRO A 80 -0.73 -3.72 21.35
N ILE A 81 -0.14 -4.24 20.27
CA ILE A 81 -0.89 -4.78 19.12
C ILE A 81 -1.24 -6.26 19.35
N SER A 82 -0.28 -7.09 19.77
CA SER A 82 -0.47 -8.54 19.91
C SER A 82 -1.52 -8.89 20.97
N THR A 83 -1.61 -8.05 22.01
CA THR A 83 -2.58 -8.16 23.11
C THR A 83 -3.94 -7.53 22.80
N ASN A 84 -4.11 -6.83 21.67
CA ASN A 84 -5.36 -6.16 21.29
C ASN A 84 -6.07 -6.92 20.14
N PRO A 85 -7.16 -7.65 20.41
CA PRO A 85 -7.87 -8.43 19.39
C PRO A 85 -8.40 -7.59 18.23
N THR A 86 -8.92 -6.39 18.51
CA THR A 86 -9.44 -5.48 17.49
C THR A 86 -8.33 -5.00 16.56
N ALA A 87 -7.15 -4.66 17.11
CA ALA A 87 -6.00 -4.26 16.30
C ALA A 87 -5.54 -5.39 15.36
N LYS A 88 -5.54 -6.64 15.84
CA LYS A 88 -5.21 -7.81 15.00
C LYS A 88 -6.21 -8.03 13.88
N VAL A 89 -7.52 -7.92 14.15
CA VAL A 89 -8.56 -8.03 13.10
C VAL A 89 -8.35 -6.98 12.02
N VAL A 90 -8.09 -5.74 12.42
CA VAL A 90 -7.84 -4.63 11.49
C VAL A 90 -6.57 -4.87 10.67
N LEU A 91 -5.46 -5.28 11.29
CA LEU A 91 -4.22 -5.57 10.56
C LEU A 91 -4.38 -6.75 9.59
N ASN A 92 -5.10 -7.79 9.98
CA ASN A 92 -5.40 -8.90 9.08
C ASN A 92 -6.25 -8.45 7.88
N HIS A 93 -7.25 -7.60 8.09
CA HIS A 93 -8.03 -7.05 6.99
C HIS A 93 -7.16 -6.24 6.02
N ILE A 94 -6.27 -5.37 6.54
CA ILE A 94 -5.32 -4.60 5.73
C ILE A 94 -4.41 -5.52 4.90
N ILE A 95 -3.93 -6.61 5.49
CA ILE A 95 -3.09 -7.59 4.79
C ILE A 95 -3.88 -8.24 3.65
N ILE A 96 -5.11 -8.71 3.91
CA ILE A 96 -5.96 -9.35 2.90
C ILE A 96 -6.24 -8.39 1.73
N GLU A 97 -6.59 -7.13 2.01
CA GLU A 97 -6.82 -6.11 0.96
C GLU A 97 -5.55 -5.83 0.14
N SER A 98 -4.38 -5.83 0.80
CA SER A 98 -3.09 -5.65 0.14
C SER A 98 -2.73 -6.86 -0.74
N GLU A 99 -3.02 -8.09 -0.28
CA GLU A 99 -2.82 -9.32 -1.06
C GLU A 99 -3.76 -9.38 -2.26
N TYR A 100 -5.01 -8.94 -2.10
CA TYR A 100 -5.96 -8.79 -3.21
C TYR A 100 -5.43 -7.80 -4.26
N PHE A 101 -4.97 -6.61 -3.83
CA PHE A 101 -4.37 -5.62 -4.74
C PHE A 101 -3.17 -6.21 -5.50
N ILE A 102 -2.28 -6.95 -4.82
CA ILE A 102 -1.13 -7.62 -5.45
C ILE A 102 -1.61 -8.58 -6.54
N GLY A 103 -2.63 -9.41 -6.29
CA GLY A 103 -3.16 -10.33 -7.29
C GLY A 103 -3.70 -9.62 -8.54
N VAL A 104 -4.39 -8.50 -8.36
CA VAL A 104 -4.86 -7.65 -9.47
C VAL A 104 -3.67 -7.06 -10.24
N ALA A 105 -2.69 -6.49 -9.54
CA ALA A 105 -1.51 -5.90 -10.16
C ALA A 105 -0.69 -6.93 -10.94
N GLN A 106 -0.50 -8.14 -10.40
CA GLN A 106 0.18 -9.24 -11.08
C GLN A 106 -0.55 -9.66 -12.36
N THR A 107 -1.89 -9.71 -12.32
CA THR A 107 -2.68 -10.01 -13.52
C THR A 107 -2.40 -9.01 -14.64
N ILE A 108 -2.29 -7.72 -14.32
CA ILE A 108 -1.97 -6.67 -15.31
C ILE A 108 -0.52 -6.80 -15.81
N LEU A 109 0.42 -7.07 -14.92
CA LEU A 109 1.86 -7.11 -15.25
C LEU A 109 2.28 -8.38 -16.01
N TYR A 110 1.64 -9.52 -15.74
CA TYR A 110 2.00 -10.83 -16.28
C TYR A 110 1.12 -11.28 -17.45
N GLN A 111 0.13 -10.48 -17.87
CA GLN A 111 -0.65 -10.70 -19.10
C GLN A 111 0.10 -10.32 -20.39
N GLN A 112 1.43 -10.11 -20.33
CA GLN A 112 2.26 -9.80 -21.50
C GLN A 112 2.59 -11.04 -22.33
#